data_AF-A0A7V1L004-F1
#
_entry.id   AF-A0A7V1L004-F1
#
_cell.length_a   1.000
_cell.length_b   1.000
_cell.length_c   1.000
_cell.angle_alpha   90.00
_cell.angle_beta   90.00
_cell.angle_gamma   90.00
#
_symmetry.space_group_name_H-M   'P 1'
#
loop_
_entity.id
_entity.type
_entity.pdbx_description
1 polymer ?
#
loop_
_entity_poly.entity_id
_entity_poly.type
_entity_poly.pdbx_seq_one_letter_code
_entity_poly.pdbx_strand_id
1 'polypeptide(L)' 'DFIAFNFFKDFIFKRKERYFLDLGSFARNEFIKRGFKEKNVLDTQFCSQCLESFYSFRRDKTQDRTLSFILQR' A
#
# COMPACT_ATOMS: atom_id res chain seq x y z
N ASP A 1 -10.05 19.45 -2.56
CA ASP A 1 -10.32 18.03 -2.80
C ASP A 1 -9.06 17.19 -2.76
N PHE A 2 -9.08 16.05 -2.05
CA PHE A 2 -8.00 15.05 -2.07
C PHE A 2 -7.67 14.57 -3.50
N ILE A 3 -8.66 14.65 -4.40
CA ILE A 3 -8.54 14.36 -5.84
C ILE A 3 -7.69 15.41 -6.59
N ALA A 4 -7.50 16.62 -6.03
CA ALA A 4 -6.64 17.65 -6.62
C ALA A 4 -5.14 17.38 -6.42
N PHE A 5 -4.78 16.42 -5.55
CA PHE A 5 -3.39 15.99 -5.42
C PHE A 5 -3.02 15.06 -6.58
N ASN A 6 -2.45 15.66 -7.63
CA ASN A 6 -2.01 14.99 -8.86
C ASN A 6 -1.04 13.82 -8.59
N PHE A 7 -0.40 13.81 -7.42
CA PHE A 7 0.59 12.82 -7.01
C PHE A 7 0.06 11.38 -6.95
N PHE A 8 -1.21 11.18 -6.57
CA PHE A 8 -1.81 9.84 -6.46
C PHE A 8 -2.76 9.50 -7.61
N LYS A 9 -2.91 10.38 -8.60
CA LYS A 9 -3.97 10.31 -9.60
C LYS A 9 -4.03 8.96 -10.31
N ASP A 10 -2.88 8.44 -10.72
CA ASP A 10 -2.77 7.17 -11.46
C ASP A 10 -3.02 5.93 -10.58
N PHE A 11 -3.09 6.11 -9.26
CA PHE A 11 -3.28 5.05 -8.26
C PHE A 11 -4.64 5.12 -7.58
N ILE A 12 -5.49 6.08 -7.97
CA ILE A 12 -6.86 6.19 -7.49
C ILE A 12 -7.80 5.54 -8.51
N PHE A 13 -8.61 4.60 -8.05
CA PHE A 13 -9.64 3.96 -8.87
C PHE A 13 -11.01 4.04 -8.20
N LYS A 14 -12.07 4.17 -9.00
CA LYS A 14 -13.46 4.21 -8.52
C LYS A 14 -14.05 2.80 -8.57
N ARG A 15 -14.68 2.34 -7.47
CA ARG A 15 -15.55 1.14 -7.47
C ARG A 15 -16.89 1.53 -6.84
N LYS A 16 -17.99 1.42 -7.60
CA LYS A 16 -19.30 1.98 -7.24
C LYS A 16 -19.14 3.46 -6.86
N GLU A 17 -19.78 3.94 -5.81
CA GLU A 17 -19.67 5.33 -5.35
C GLU A 17 -18.49 5.62 -4.41
N ARG A 18 -17.42 4.83 -4.49
CA ARG A 18 -16.24 5.00 -3.62
C ARG A 18 -14.95 5.05 -4.42
N TYR A 19 -14.04 5.90 -3.97
CA TYR A 19 -12.66 5.96 -4.44
C TYR A 19 -11.78 5.09 -3.56
N PHE A 20 -10.84 4.41 -4.19
CA PHE A 20 -9.85 3.54 -3.57
C PHE A 20 -8.48 3.98 -4.03
N LEU A 21 -7.50 3.88 -3.13
CA LEU A 21 -6.11 4.22 -3.40
C LEU A 21 -5.27 2.94 -3.32
N ASP A 22 -4.52 2.66 -4.37
CA ASP A 22 -3.54 1.58 -4.42
C ASP A 22 -2.17 2.06 -3.91
N LEU A 23 -1.96 1.97 -2.61
CA LEU A 23 -0.68 2.36 -1.98
C LEU A 23 0.49 1.44 -2.38
N GLY A 24 0.23 0.16 -2.68
CA GLY A 24 1.26 -0.80 -3.05
C GLY A 24 1.84 -0.49 -4.42
N SER A 25 0.96 -0.35 -5.42
CA SER A 25 1.35 0.07 -6.77
C SER A 25 2.00 1.45 -6.78
N PHE A 26 1.48 2.40 -5.99
CA PHE A 26 2.10 3.71 -5.84
C PHE A 26 3.54 3.61 -5.33
N ALA A 27 3.77 2.91 -4.22
CA ALA A 27 5.11 2.75 -3.65
C ALA A 27 6.08 2.06 -4.61
N ARG A 28 5.62 0.99 -5.28
CA ARG A 28 6.40 0.28 -6.31
C ARG A 28 6.84 1.20 -7.44
N ASN A 29 5.91 2.01 -7.95
CA ASN A 29 6.20 2.97 -9.02
C ASN A 29 7.21 4.04 -8.58
N GLU A 30 7.13 4.52 -7.34
CA GLU A 30 8.11 5.47 -6.81
C GLU A 30 9.52 4.87 -6.68
N PHE A 31 9.65 3.57 -6.37
CA PHE A 31 10.95 2.90 -6.43
C PHE A 31 11.48 2.81 -7.87
N ILE A 32 10.64 2.41 -8.83
CA ILE A 32 11.03 2.28 -10.23
C ILE A 32 11.49 3.63 -10.80
N LYS A 33 10.75 4.72 -10.52
CA LYS A 33 11.13 6.09 -10.91
C LYS A 33 12.50 6.53 -10.38
N ARG A 34 12.93 5.97 -9.24
CA ARG A 34 14.25 6.23 -8.63
C ARG A 34 15.36 5.32 -9.18
N GLY A 35 15.08 4.53 -10.21
CA GLY A 35 16.07 3.67 -10.88
C GLY A 35 16.20 2.27 -10.29
N PHE A 36 15.34 1.86 -9.37
CA PHE A 36 15.32 0.47 -8.90
C PHE A 36 14.81 -0.44 -10.02
N LYS A 37 15.53 -1.54 -10.28
CA LYS A 37 15.08 -2.56 -11.24
C LYS A 37 13.82 -3.23 -10.71
N GLU A 38 12.82 -3.40 -11.56
CA GLU A 38 11.53 -3.99 -11.19
C GLU A 38 11.67 -5.35 -10.48
N LYS A 39 12.59 -6.20 -10.95
CA LYS A 39 12.90 -7.51 -10.36
C LYS A 39 13.41 -7.47 -8.91
N ASN A 40 13.85 -6.30 -8.44
CA ASN A 40 14.36 -6.08 -7.09
C ASN A 40 13.30 -5.47 -6.16
N VAL A 41 12.11 -5.15 -6.68
CA VAL A 41 11.00 -4.62 -5.88
C VAL A 41 9.95 -5.71 -5.76
N LEU A 42 9.93 -6.37 -4.60
CA LEU A 42 9.01 -7.46 -4.31
C LEU A 42 7.79 -6.92 -3.56
N ASP A 43 6.60 -7.24 -4.06
CA ASP A 43 5.33 -6.96 -3.42
C ASP A 43 4.71 -8.28 -2.95
N THR A 44 4.38 -8.39 -1.66
CA THR A 44 3.75 -9.58 -1.08
C THR A 44 2.27 -9.68 -1.41
N GLN A 45 1.66 -8.61 -1.93
CA GLN A 45 0.23 -8.48 -2.20
C GLN A 45 -0.66 -8.71 -0.97
N PHE A 46 -0.08 -8.65 0.24
CA PHE A 46 -0.84 -8.83 1.48
C PHE A 46 -1.69 -7.60 1.78
N CYS A 47 -2.98 -7.84 2.02
CA CYS A 47 -3.94 -6.83 2.45
C CYS A 47 -4.27 -7.07 3.93
N SER A 48 -3.80 -6.18 4.82
CA SER A 48 -4.06 -6.31 6.27
C SER A 48 -5.55 -6.25 6.62
N GLN A 49 -6.34 -5.50 5.85
CA GLN A 49 -7.79 -5.47 6.02
C GLN A 49 -8.47 -6.78 5.56
N CYS A 50 -7.89 -7.50 4.61
CA CYS A 50 -8.50 -8.66 3.96
C CYS A 50 -8.15 -9.99 4.66
N LEU A 51 -6.96 -10.06 5.26
CA LEU A 51 -6.43 -11.25 5.91
C LEU A 51 -6.54 -11.12 7.43
N GLU A 52 -7.00 -12.19 8.08
CA GLU A 52 -7.13 -12.24 9.55
C GLU A 52 -5.78 -12.37 10.26
N SER A 53 -4.75 -12.86 9.57
CA SER A 53 -3.38 -13.01 10.09
C SER A 53 -2.67 -11.67 10.38
N PHE A 54 -3.31 -10.54 10.09
CA PHE A 54 -2.76 -9.20 10.30
C PHE A 54 -3.73 -8.33 11.09
N TYR A 55 -3.19 -7.51 11.99
CA TYR A 55 -3.96 -6.44 12.63
C TYR A 55 -4.31 -5.36 11.60
N SER A 56 -5.56 -4.87 11.63
CA SER A 56 -6.01 -3.79 10.74
C SER A 56 -6.79 -2.74 11.50
N PHE A 57 -6.21 -1.55 11.66
CA PHE A 57 -6.93 -0.42 12.24
C PHE A 57 -8.23 -0.08 11.49
N ARG A 58 -8.24 -0.23 10.16
CA ARG A 58 -9.42 0.08 9.35
C ARG A 58 -10.58 -0.88 9.62
N ARG A 59 -10.29 -2.18 9.77
CA ARG A 59 -11.27 -3.24 10.03
C ARG A 59 -11.67 -3.28 11.51
N ASP A 60 -10.69 -3.30 12.40
CA ASP A 60 -10.86 -3.74 13.79
C ASP A 60 -10.87 -2.57 14.79
N LYS A 61 -10.46 -1.36 14.37
CA LYS A 61 -10.22 -0.20 15.26
C LYS A 61 -9.24 -0.49 16.41
N THR A 62 -8.38 -1.51 16.26
CA THR A 62 -7.39 -1.92 17.26
C THR A 62 -6.17 -0.98 17.36
N GLN A 63 -5.55 -0.94 18.54
CA GLN A 63 -4.23 -0.31 18.74
C GLN A 63 -3.06 -1.28 18.55
N ASP A 64 -3.33 -2.56 18.33
CA ASP A 64 -2.30 -3.57 18.06
C ASP A 64 -1.63 -3.33 16.70
N ARG A 65 -0.36 -3.75 16.58
CA ARG A 65 0.48 -3.48 15.40
C ARG A 65 1.27 -4.72 15.01
N THR A 66 1.33 -4.96 13.71
CA THR A 66 2.30 -5.89 13.11
C THR A 66 3.64 -5.17 12.97
N LEU A 67 4.73 -5.85 13.29
CA LEU A 67 6.09 -5.32 13.16
C LEU A 67 6.78 -5.94 11.94
N SER A 68 7.50 -5.10 11.18
CA SER A 68 8.40 -5.53 10.11
C SER A 68 9.84 -5.29 10.56
N PHE A 69 10.72 -6.27 10.38
CA PHE A 69 12.12 -6.20 10.79
C PHE A 69 13.05 -6.57 9.65
N ILE A 70 14.21 -5.91 9.61
CA ILE A 70 15.34 -6.26 8.76
C ILE A 70 16.52 -6.53 9.69
N LEU A 71 17.18 -7.68 9.49
CA LEU A 71 18.31 -8.12 10.31
C LEU A 71 19.52 -8.26 9.41
N GLN A 72 20.64 -7.73 9.86
CA GLN A 72 21.95 -8.04 9.29
C GLN A 72 22.49 -9.25 10.04
N ARG A 73 22.95 -10.26 9.31
CA ARG A 73 23.70 -11.38 9.89
C ARG A 73 25.11 -10.94 10.25
#